data_AF-A0A445B5V6-F1
#
_entry.id   AF-A0A445B5V6-F1
#
_cell.length_a   1.000
_cell.length_b   1.000
_cell.length_c   1.000
_cell.angle_alpha   90.00
_cell.angle_beta   90.00
_cell.angle_gamma   90.00
#
_symmetry.space_group_name_H-M   'P 1'
#
loop_
_entity.id
_entity.type
_entity.pdbx_description
1 polymer ?
#
loop_
_entity_poly.entity_id
_entity_poly.type
_entity_poly.pdbx_seq_one_letter_code
_entity_poly.pdbx_strand_id
1 'polypeptide(L)'
;MHLHDRIIPYLKTADLYHLARLNSQWFWVDEPLLKAFIERWRPEMHTFHMPFGECSITLQDVAYQLGLPIDGEPVSGCLTEFENLMEHGKPAWVWFCELFGELPLQSKVKQMTVCYTWFHERFRVLPADATDETVRIYARAYILMLLSSQLFADKNANRVHLRWLPYLASLDDLGRYNWGSAALAWLRPSGFDVFGFHLASRWATFLLRNDPGDQRSVSARLSLDRLRVHDESHLVIALSFSGLC
;
A
#
# COMPACT_ATOMS: atom_id res chain seq x y z
N MET A 1 -5.82 11.96 -3.37
CA MET A 1 -6.89 12.55 -2.53
C MET A 1 -6.23 13.22 -1.36
N HIS A 2 -6.51 14.50 -1.08
CA HIS A 2 -5.89 15.17 0.07
C HIS A 2 -6.45 14.60 1.37
N LEU A 3 -5.58 14.35 2.35
CA LEU A 3 -6.00 13.90 3.67
C LEU A 3 -6.63 15.08 4.41
N HIS A 4 -7.92 14.97 4.74
CA HIS A 4 -8.68 15.98 5.48
C HIS A 4 -8.62 15.69 6.99
N ASP A 5 -8.52 16.73 7.83
CA ASP A 5 -8.35 16.57 9.29
C ASP A 5 -9.46 15.75 9.94
N ARG A 6 -10.71 15.92 9.48
CA ARG A 6 -11.87 15.13 9.94
C ARG A 6 -11.79 13.63 9.62
N ILE A 7 -10.91 13.20 8.70
CA ILE A 7 -10.68 11.77 8.37
C ILE A 7 -9.60 11.16 9.28
N ILE A 8 -8.70 11.97 9.83
CA ILE A 8 -7.56 11.52 10.67
C ILE A 8 -7.99 10.63 11.84
N PRO A 9 -9.06 10.92 12.60
CA PRO A 9 -9.50 10.07 13.70
C PRO A 9 -9.78 8.62 13.25
N TYR A 10 -10.45 8.44 12.11
CA TYR A 10 -10.75 7.11 11.56
C TYR A 10 -9.48 6.35 11.16
N LEU A 11 -8.49 7.05 10.60
CA LEU A 11 -7.19 6.44 10.26
C LEU A 11 -6.39 6.02 11.49
N LYS A 12 -6.51 6.78 12.59
CA LYS A 12 -5.89 6.42 13.87
C LYS A 12 -6.56 5.19 14.48
N THR A 13 -7.89 5.15 14.51
CA THR A 13 -8.63 3.98 15.00
C THR A 13 -8.35 2.74 14.15
N ALA A 14 -8.15 2.91 12.84
CA ALA A 14 -7.80 1.82 11.94
C ALA A 14 -6.32 1.38 12.01
N ASP A 15 -5.47 2.04 12.80
CA ASP A 15 -4.00 1.88 12.78
C ASP A 15 -3.37 1.99 11.37
N LEU A 16 -3.95 2.86 10.53
CA LEU A 16 -3.47 3.16 9.16
C LEU A 16 -2.92 4.59 9.04
N TYR A 17 -2.90 5.35 10.14
CA TYR A 17 -2.52 6.76 10.10
C TYR A 17 -1.05 6.97 9.71
N HIS A 18 -0.12 6.14 10.20
CA HIS A 18 1.28 6.24 9.80
C HIS A 18 1.41 6.01 8.28
N LEU A 19 0.84 4.92 7.76
CA LEU A 19 0.79 4.64 6.33
C LEU A 19 0.19 5.81 5.51
N ALA A 20 -0.91 6.41 5.98
CA ALA A 20 -1.52 7.56 5.33
C ALA A 20 -0.60 8.81 5.34
N ARG A 21 0.18 9.01 6.41
CA ARG A 21 1.18 10.09 6.48
C ARG A 21 2.33 9.85 5.52
N LEU A 22 2.78 8.61 5.36
CA LEU A 22 3.81 8.26 4.39
C LEU A 22 3.40 8.65 2.96
N ASN A 23 2.10 8.68 2.66
CA ASN A 23 1.57 9.14 1.38
C ASN A 23 1.54 10.68 1.24
N SER A 24 1.39 11.40 2.35
CA SER A 24 1.36 12.88 2.35
C SER A 24 2.74 13.52 2.24
N GLN A 25 3.76 12.84 2.76
CA GLN A 25 5.16 13.23 2.68
C GLN A 25 5.79 12.39 1.56
N TRP A 26 6.03 13.01 0.41
CA TRP A 26 6.56 12.32 -0.76
C TRP A 26 7.89 11.66 -0.39
N PHE A 27 7.92 10.33 -0.25
CA PHE A 27 9.18 9.59 -0.28
C PHE A 27 9.76 9.78 -1.66
N TRP A 28 10.79 10.61 -1.76
CA TRP A 28 11.68 10.59 -2.90
C TRP A 28 12.44 9.28 -2.82
N VAL A 29 11.99 8.31 -3.60
CA VAL A 29 12.73 7.08 -3.70
C VAL A 29 13.99 7.34 -4.51
N ASP A 30 15.11 7.03 -3.88
CA ASP A 30 16.39 6.93 -4.56
C ASP A 30 16.36 5.75 -5.53
N GLU A 31 16.00 6.04 -6.78
CA GLU A 31 15.90 5.08 -7.89
C GLU A 31 17.18 4.23 -8.05
N PRO A 32 18.40 4.81 -8.01
CA PRO A 32 19.65 4.05 -7.93
C PRO A 32 19.74 3.04 -6.77
N LEU A 33 19.36 3.43 -5.55
CA LEU A 33 19.39 2.56 -4.38
C LEU A 33 18.44 1.37 -4.54
N LEU A 34 17.23 1.67 -4.96
CA LEU A 34 16.22 0.69 -5.31
C LEU A 34 16.75 -0.33 -6.33
N LYS A 35 17.36 0.14 -7.43
CA LYS A 35 17.85 -0.74 -8.49
C LYS A 35 18.89 -1.71 -7.96
N ALA A 36 19.75 -1.22 -7.06
CA ALA A 36 20.76 -2.03 -6.40
C ALA A 36 20.14 -3.12 -5.48
N PHE A 37 18.98 -2.87 -4.85
CA PHE A 37 18.24 -3.90 -4.11
C PHE A 37 17.58 -4.93 -5.05
N ILE A 38 16.97 -4.49 -6.16
CA ILE A 38 16.38 -5.41 -7.14
C ILE A 38 17.44 -6.37 -7.72
N GLU A 39 18.64 -5.86 -8.05
CA GLU A 39 19.76 -6.68 -8.55
C GLU A 39 20.19 -7.78 -7.57
N ARG A 40 19.95 -7.58 -6.27
CA ARG A 40 20.30 -8.52 -5.20
C ARG A 40 19.15 -9.45 -4.83
N TRP A 41 17.96 -9.29 -5.40
CA TRP A 41 16.81 -10.13 -5.07
C TRP A 41 16.97 -11.57 -5.59
N ARG A 42 16.50 -12.54 -4.79
CA ARG A 42 16.43 -13.97 -5.14
C ARG A 42 14.98 -14.43 -5.04
N PRO A 43 14.27 -14.56 -6.17
CA PRO A 43 12.84 -14.84 -6.16
C PRO A 43 12.50 -16.21 -5.57
N GLU A 44 13.41 -17.20 -5.67
CA GLU A 44 13.19 -18.57 -5.19
C GLU A 44 13.11 -18.64 -3.65
N MET A 45 13.92 -17.84 -2.96
CA MET A 45 14.01 -17.83 -1.49
C MET A 45 13.35 -16.60 -0.86
N HIS A 46 12.92 -15.64 -1.67
CA HIS A 46 12.33 -14.37 -1.22
C HIS A 46 13.29 -13.57 -0.31
N THR A 47 14.58 -13.60 -0.65
CA THR A 47 15.67 -12.98 0.10
C THR A 47 16.52 -12.06 -0.79
N PHE A 48 17.13 -11.06 -0.19
CA PHE A 48 18.19 -10.25 -0.80
C PHE A 48 19.54 -10.90 -0.53
N HIS A 49 20.35 -11.06 -1.57
CA HIS A 49 21.73 -11.49 -1.47
C HIS A 49 22.63 -10.29 -1.18
N MET A 50 22.98 -10.11 0.09
CA MET A 50 23.81 -9.03 0.61
C MET A 50 25.26 -9.50 0.82
N PRO A 51 26.24 -8.58 0.99
CA PRO A 51 27.64 -8.97 1.25
C PRO A 51 27.83 -9.83 2.51
N PHE A 52 26.88 -9.74 3.45
CA PHE A 52 26.87 -10.47 4.70
C PHE A 52 25.97 -11.72 4.68
N GLY A 53 25.45 -12.11 3.52
CA GLY A 53 24.59 -13.28 3.34
C GLY A 53 23.18 -12.92 2.88
N GLU A 54 22.25 -13.85 3.09
CA GLU A 54 20.84 -13.66 2.73
C GLU A 54 20.09 -12.83 3.77
N CYS A 55 19.29 -11.89 3.30
CA CYS A 55 18.50 -10.99 4.13
C CYS A 55 17.02 -11.03 3.68
N SER A 56 16.11 -11.32 4.59
CA SER A 56 14.67 -11.37 4.29
C SER A 56 13.94 -10.17 4.88
N ILE A 57 12.86 -9.73 4.22
CA ILE A 57 11.93 -8.76 4.83
C ILE A 57 11.16 -9.47 5.94
N THR A 58 11.22 -8.95 7.15
CA THR A 58 10.53 -9.48 8.32
C THR A 58 9.23 -8.72 8.61
N LEU A 59 8.40 -9.28 9.48
CA LEU A 59 7.21 -8.61 9.96
C LEU A 59 7.55 -7.35 10.79
N GLN A 60 8.70 -7.35 11.47
CA GLN A 60 9.19 -6.19 12.21
C GLN A 60 9.59 -5.04 11.28
N ASP A 61 10.19 -5.35 10.13
CA ASP A 61 10.51 -4.34 9.12
C ASP A 61 9.23 -3.67 8.59
N VAL A 62 8.19 -4.47 8.32
CA VAL A 62 6.87 -3.97 7.89
C VAL A 62 6.24 -3.09 8.97
N ALA A 63 6.27 -3.53 10.24
CA ALA A 63 5.76 -2.74 11.36
C ALA A 63 6.48 -1.39 11.48
N TYR A 64 7.81 -1.41 11.42
CA TYR A 64 8.60 -0.21 11.63
C TYR A 64 8.51 0.77 10.46
N GLN A 65 8.58 0.26 9.22
CA GLN A 65 8.56 1.10 8.02
C GLN A 65 7.16 1.62 7.71
N LEU A 66 6.14 0.75 7.76
CA LEU A 66 4.77 1.08 7.36
C LEU A 66 3.86 1.46 8.54
N GLY A 67 4.31 1.28 9.78
CA GLY A 67 3.54 1.60 10.98
C GLY A 67 2.26 0.78 11.08
N LEU A 68 2.26 -0.44 10.54
CA LEU A 68 1.09 -1.31 10.49
C LEU A 68 1.03 -2.24 11.70
N PRO A 69 -0.18 -2.55 12.20
CA PRO A 69 -0.37 -3.52 13.27
C PRO A 69 0.04 -4.91 12.79
N ILE A 70 0.86 -5.59 13.60
CA ILE A 70 1.37 -6.95 13.34
C ILE A 70 0.73 -8.01 14.24
N ASP A 71 -0.13 -7.57 15.15
CA ASP A 71 -0.96 -8.39 16.01
C ASP A 71 -2.42 -8.30 15.54
N GLY A 72 -3.27 -9.21 16.02
CA GLY A 72 -4.70 -9.20 15.73
C GLY A 72 -5.15 -10.24 14.71
N GLU A 73 -6.36 -10.03 14.18
CA GLU A 73 -7.06 -10.99 13.34
C GLU A 73 -6.49 -11.06 11.91
N PRO A 74 -6.45 -12.25 11.30
CA PRO A 74 -5.94 -12.38 9.94
C PRO A 74 -6.86 -11.70 8.93
N VAL A 75 -6.26 -10.99 7.97
CA VAL A 75 -6.95 -10.48 6.78
C VAL A 75 -7.18 -11.65 5.81
N SER A 76 -8.40 -12.20 5.81
CA SER A 76 -8.82 -13.36 4.98
C SER A 76 -9.57 -12.98 3.68
N GLY A 77 -9.85 -13.96 2.81
CA GLY A 77 -10.76 -13.78 1.66
C GLY A 77 -10.20 -13.08 0.41
N CYS A 78 -8.87 -12.96 0.30
CA CYS A 78 -8.24 -11.94 -0.54
C CYS A 78 -8.42 -12.06 -2.08
N LEU A 79 -8.97 -13.14 -2.66
CA LEU A 79 -9.06 -13.24 -4.13
C LEU A 79 -10.35 -13.82 -4.71
N THR A 80 -10.94 -14.85 -4.11
CA THR A 80 -12.04 -15.61 -4.75
C THR A 80 -13.32 -15.67 -3.93
N GLU A 81 -13.27 -15.34 -2.63
CA GLU A 81 -14.38 -15.61 -1.70
C GLU A 81 -14.70 -14.43 -0.78
N PHE A 82 -14.23 -13.21 -1.08
CA PHE A 82 -14.55 -12.05 -0.24
C PHE A 82 -16.05 -11.77 -0.14
N GLU A 83 -16.85 -12.21 -1.14
CA GLU A 83 -18.31 -12.14 -1.10
C GLU A 83 -18.91 -12.99 0.04
N ASN A 84 -18.23 -14.07 0.47
CA ASN A 84 -18.65 -14.89 1.61
C ASN A 84 -18.44 -14.17 2.96
N LEU A 85 -17.60 -13.14 2.99
CA LEU A 85 -17.39 -12.28 4.17
C LEU A 85 -18.45 -11.18 4.27
N MET A 86 -19.33 -11.07 3.27
CA MET A 86 -20.39 -10.08 3.27
C MET A 86 -21.57 -10.54 4.11
N GLU A 87 -22.01 -9.69 5.04
CA GLU A 87 -23.14 -9.98 5.90
C GLU A 87 -24.36 -10.41 5.06
N HIS A 88 -24.95 -11.54 5.43
CA HIS A 88 -26.13 -12.12 4.79
C HIS A 88 -25.97 -12.52 3.31
N GLY A 89 -24.74 -12.68 2.79
CA GLY A 89 -24.52 -13.05 1.39
C GLY A 89 -24.97 -11.96 0.41
N LYS A 90 -24.97 -10.69 0.85
CA LYS A 90 -25.31 -9.56 0.00
C LYS A 90 -24.33 -9.47 -1.19
N PRO A 91 -24.82 -9.13 -2.40
CA PRO A 91 -23.93 -8.90 -3.54
C PRO A 91 -22.98 -7.71 -3.30
N ALA A 92 -21.76 -7.80 -3.80
CA ALA A 92 -20.73 -6.78 -3.56
C ALA A 92 -21.14 -5.35 -3.94
N TRP A 93 -21.91 -5.21 -5.02
CA TRP A 93 -22.39 -3.90 -5.49
C TRP A 93 -23.53 -3.33 -4.65
N VAL A 94 -24.35 -4.19 -4.02
CA VAL A 94 -25.35 -3.73 -3.06
C VAL A 94 -24.64 -3.13 -1.85
N TRP A 95 -23.64 -3.85 -1.32
CA TRP A 95 -22.90 -3.36 -0.17
C TRP A 95 -22.06 -2.12 -0.49
N PHE A 96 -21.49 -2.04 -1.70
CA PHE A 96 -20.85 -0.83 -2.19
C PHE A 96 -21.78 0.38 -2.11
N CYS A 97 -23.02 0.24 -2.58
CA CYS A 97 -24.01 1.32 -2.54
C CYS A 97 -24.36 1.70 -1.10
N GLU A 98 -24.50 0.73 -0.19
CA GLU A 98 -24.74 1.00 1.24
C GLU A 98 -23.58 1.77 1.90
N LEU A 99 -22.33 1.44 1.57
CA LEU A 99 -21.15 2.05 2.17
C LEU A 99 -20.79 3.42 1.58
N PHE A 100 -21.11 3.66 0.30
CA PHE A 100 -20.71 4.87 -0.42
C PHE A 100 -21.88 5.78 -0.84
N GLY A 101 -23.12 5.30 -0.72
CA GLY A 101 -24.35 6.03 -1.07
C GLY A 101 -24.66 6.10 -2.56
N GLU A 102 -23.73 5.71 -3.44
CA GLU A 102 -23.90 5.74 -4.88
C GLU A 102 -23.08 4.67 -5.59
N LEU A 103 -23.53 4.28 -6.79
CA LEU A 103 -22.82 3.36 -7.65
C LEU A 103 -22.00 4.11 -8.71
N PRO A 104 -20.80 3.62 -9.05
CA PRO A 104 -20.04 4.14 -10.18
C PRO A 104 -20.76 3.87 -11.50
N LEU A 105 -20.48 4.74 -12.48
CA LEU A 105 -20.89 4.52 -13.87
C LEU A 105 -20.34 3.19 -14.39
N GLN A 106 -21.13 2.45 -15.17
CA GLN A 106 -20.73 1.16 -15.74
C GLN A 106 -19.42 1.25 -16.55
N SER A 107 -19.14 2.39 -17.18
CA SER A 107 -17.87 2.64 -17.89
C SER A 107 -16.64 2.70 -16.99
N LYS A 108 -16.82 2.94 -15.68
CA LYS A 108 -15.76 2.94 -14.66
C LYS A 108 -15.65 1.60 -13.94
N VAL A 109 -16.53 0.65 -14.23
CA VAL A 109 -16.59 -0.69 -13.63
C VAL A 109 -16.07 -1.74 -14.62
N LYS A 110 -15.37 -2.73 -14.10
CA LYS A 110 -15.00 -3.96 -14.83
C LYS A 110 -14.77 -5.04 -13.79
N GLN A 111 -15.56 -6.10 -13.81
CA GLN A 111 -15.58 -7.14 -12.77
C GLN A 111 -15.71 -6.51 -11.36
N MET A 112 -14.92 -6.95 -10.37
CA MET A 112 -14.97 -6.49 -8.97
C MET A 112 -14.03 -5.32 -8.67
N THR A 113 -13.88 -4.41 -9.64
CA THR A 113 -12.97 -3.27 -9.52
C THR A 113 -13.62 -2.01 -10.10
N VAL A 114 -13.23 -0.86 -9.56
CA VAL A 114 -13.69 0.48 -9.96
C VAL A 114 -12.48 1.33 -10.34
N CYS A 115 -12.61 2.16 -11.37
CA CYS A 115 -11.55 3.07 -11.77
C CYS A 115 -11.20 4.05 -10.65
N TYR A 116 -9.90 4.22 -10.38
CA TYR A 116 -9.39 5.17 -9.38
C TYR A 116 -9.90 6.60 -9.62
N THR A 117 -10.05 7.00 -10.90
CA THR A 117 -10.54 8.33 -11.24
C THR A 117 -11.92 8.60 -10.66
N TRP A 118 -12.78 7.59 -10.57
CA TRP A 118 -14.13 7.77 -10.02
C TRP A 118 -14.08 8.11 -8.54
N PHE A 119 -13.32 7.35 -7.74
CA PHE A 119 -13.12 7.66 -6.33
C PHE A 119 -12.47 9.02 -6.14
N HIS A 120 -11.44 9.30 -6.94
CA HIS A 120 -10.76 10.58 -6.88
C HIS A 120 -11.70 11.74 -7.18
N GLU A 121 -12.50 11.69 -8.24
CA GLU A 121 -13.45 12.74 -8.61
C GLU A 121 -14.54 12.91 -7.55
N ARG A 122 -15.08 11.79 -7.03
CA ARG A 122 -16.20 11.81 -6.09
C ARG A 122 -15.83 12.25 -4.68
N PHE A 123 -14.64 11.85 -4.21
CA PHE A 123 -14.23 12.05 -2.82
C PHE A 123 -13.07 13.05 -2.68
N ARG A 124 -12.69 13.76 -3.75
CA ARG A 124 -11.57 14.73 -3.73
C ARG A 124 -11.70 15.79 -2.64
N VAL A 125 -12.92 16.31 -2.48
CA VAL A 125 -13.24 17.46 -1.63
C VAL A 125 -14.37 17.06 -0.70
N LEU A 126 -14.09 17.11 0.60
CA LEU A 126 -15.11 16.97 1.63
C LEU A 126 -15.86 18.31 1.76
N PRO A 127 -17.21 18.33 1.68
CA PRO A 127 -17.99 19.54 1.90
C PRO A 127 -17.73 20.13 3.29
N ALA A 128 -17.69 21.47 3.39
CA ALA A 128 -17.43 22.16 4.65
C ALA A 128 -18.52 21.90 5.71
N ASP A 129 -19.75 21.72 5.26
CA ASP A 129 -20.95 21.42 6.04
C ASP A 129 -21.25 19.91 6.13
N ALA A 130 -20.28 19.05 5.80
CA ALA A 130 -20.46 17.60 5.81
C ALA A 130 -20.90 17.10 7.20
N THR A 131 -21.98 16.31 7.22
CA THR A 131 -22.42 15.57 8.41
C THR A 131 -21.41 14.50 8.77
N ASP A 132 -21.43 14.00 10.02
CA ASP A 132 -20.51 12.95 10.44
C ASP A 132 -20.67 11.66 9.63
N GLU A 133 -21.89 11.34 9.18
CA GLU A 133 -22.12 10.21 8.27
C GLU A 133 -21.45 10.43 6.91
N THR A 134 -21.50 11.66 6.37
CA THR A 134 -20.77 12.01 5.15
C THR A 134 -19.27 11.85 5.36
N VAL A 135 -18.73 12.27 6.50
CA VAL A 135 -17.31 12.08 6.82
C VAL A 135 -16.94 10.61 6.87
N ARG A 136 -17.77 9.73 7.45
CA ARG A 136 -17.54 8.28 7.48
C ARG A 136 -17.46 7.70 6.07
N ILE A 137 -18.34 8.10 5.16
CA ILE A 137 -18.29 7.68 3.75
C ILE A 137 -16.96 8.10 3.11
N TYR A 138 -16.51 9.34 3.34
CA TYR A 138 -15.24 9.83 2.83
C TYR A 138 -14.04 9.11 3.47
N ALA A 139 -14.11 8.76 4.75
CA ALA A 139 -13.09 7.98 5.44
C ALA A 139 -13.00 6.56 4.86
N ARG A 140 -14.12 5.87 4.63
CA ARG A 140 -14.18 4.57 3.94
C ARG A 140 -13.54 4.67 2.55
N ALA A 141 -13.85 5.71 1.79
CA ALA A 141 -13.29 5.90 0.46
C ALA A 141 -11.77 6.12 0.52
N TYR A 142 -11.29 6.93 1.47
CA TYR A 142 -9.86 7.17 1.68
C TYR A 142 -9.13 5.87 2.01
N ILE A 143 -9.64 5.09 2.96
CA ILE A 143 -9.03 3.84 3.40
C ILE A 143 -9.06 2.81 2.27
N LEU A 144 -10.18 2.66 1.55
CA LEU A 144 -10.28 1.77 0.40
C LEU A 144 -9.22 2.09 -0.67
N MET A 145 -9.06 3.38 -0.97
CA MET A 145 -8.03 3.85 -1.91
C MET A 145 -6.63 3.60 -1.34
N LEU A 146 -6.38 3.83 -0.05
CA LEU A 146 -5.09 3.59 0.59
C LEU A 146 -4.69 2.12 0.50
N LEU A 147 -5.60 1.22 0.88
CA LEU A 147 -5.40 -0.23 0.81
C LEU A 147 -5.19 -0.68 -0.64
N SER A 148 -6.03 -0.25 -1.58
CA SER A 148 -5.97 -0.73 -2.97
C SER A 148 -4.86 -0.11 -3.80
N SER A 149 -4.42 1.11 -3.49
CA SER A 149 -3.43 1.82 -4.30
C SER A 149 -2.05 1.85 -3.68
N GLN A 150 -1.89 1.76 -2.36
CA GLN A 150 -0.58 1.85 -1.72
C GLN A 150 -0.14 0.50 -1.15
N LEU A 151 -1.01 -0.14 -0.38
CA LEU A 151 -0.64 -1.34 0.36
C LEU A 151 -0.73 -2.61 -0.48
N PHE A 152 -1.81 -2.74 -1.25
CA PHE A 152 -2.15 -3.93 -2.04
C PHE A 152 -2.36 -3.61 -3.52
N ALA A 153 -1.54 -2.70 -4.04
CA ALA A 153 -1.61 -2.29 -5.44
C ALA A 153 -1.39 -3.48 -6.39
N ASP A 154 -2.22 -3.56 -7.43
CA ASP A 154 -2.10 -4.53 -8.51
C ASP A 154 -1.47 -3.89 -9.78
N LYS A 155 -1.21 -4.70 -10.83
CA LYS A 155 -0.64 -4.21 -12.11
C LYS A 155 -1.50 -3.11 -12.75
N ASN A 156 -2.80 -3.11 -12.45
CA ASN A 156 -3.74 -2.08 -12.85
C ASN A 156 -3.81 -1.01 -11.78
N ALA A 157 -2.69 -0.31 -11.61
CA ALA A 157 -2.46 0.85 -10.74
C ALA A 157 -3.56 1.96 -10.77
N ASN A 158 -4.48 1.90 -11.72
CA ASN A 158 -5.61 2.81 -11.89
C ASN A 158 -6.97 2.20 -11.46
N ARG A 159 -7.00 1.07 -10.75
CA ARG A 159 -8.24 0.40 -10.33
C ARG A 159 -8.21 0.01 -8.85
N VAL A 160 -9.38 0.06 -8.24
CA VAL A 160 -9.63 -0.19 -6.82
C VAL A 160 -10.48 -1.44 -6.70
N HIS A 161 -10.02 -2.46 -5.98
CA HIS A 161 -10.72 -3.75 -5.87
C HIS A 161 -11.70 -3.76 -4.69
N LEU A 162 -12.88 -4.33 -4.91
CA LEU A 162 -13.95 -4.42 -3.92
C LEU A 162 -13.70 -5.47 -2.81
N ARG A 163 -12.52 -6.10 -2.78
CA ARG A 163 -12.23 -7.17 -1.80
C ARG A 163 -12.11 -6.62 -0.38
N TRP A 164 -11.85 -5.32 -0.27
CA TRP A 164 -11.68 -4.65 1.01
C TRP A 164 -13.00 -4.16 1.61
N LEU A 165 -14.12 -4.25 0.87
CA LEU A 165 -15.43 -3.79 1.35
C LEU A 165 -15.84 -4.41 2.71
N PRO A 166 -15.64 -5.72 2.98
CA PRO A 166 -16.01 -6.29 4.26
C PRO A 166 -15.35 -5.61 5.45
N TYR A 167 -14.09 -5.19 5.29
CA TYR A 167 -13.32 -4.50 6.33
C TYR A 167 -13.76 -3.06 6.55
N LEU A 168 -14.45 -2.45 5.58
CA LEU A 168 -14.89 -1.05 5.64
C LEU A 168 -16.29 -0.89 6.25
N ALA A 169 -16.98 -2.00 6.53
CA ALA A 169 -18.28 -1.99 7.17
C ALA A 169 -18.22 -1.27 8.52
N SER A 170 -17.27 -1.70 9.36
CA SER A 170 -16.96 -1.12 10.66
C SER A 170 -15.57 -0.50 10.65
N LEU A 171 -15.52 0.84 10.57
CA LEU A 171 -14.24 1.55 10.62
C LEU A 171 -13.51 1.38 11.97
N ASP A 172 -14.26 1.08 13.02
CA ASP A 172 -13.71 0.89 14.37
C ASP A 172 -13.04 -0.49 14.53
N ASP A 173 -13.43 -1.47 13.72
CA ASP A 173 -12.85 -2.82 13.76
C ASP A 173 -11.62 -2.95 12.85
N LEU A 174 -11.35 -1.97 11.97
CA LEU A 174 -10.19 -1.99 11.09
C LEU A 174 -8.86 -2.15 11.84
N GLY A 175 -8.73 -1.55 13.03
CA GLY A 175 -7.52 -1.64 13.85
C GLY A 175 -7.29 -3.01 14.48
N ARG A 176 -8.28 -3.92 14.44
CA ARG A 176 -8.13 -5.28 14.97
C ARG A 176 -7.42 -6.22 14.00
N TYR A 177 -7.29 -5.83 12.73
CA TYR A 177 -6.70 -6.69 11.71
C TYR A 177 -5.19 -6.56 11.64
N ASN A 178 -4.54 -7.69 11.42
CA ASN A 178 -3.11 -7.80 11.22
C ASN A 178 -2.73 -7.37 9.80
N TRP A 179 -2.81 -6.06 9.54
CA TRP A 179 -2.46 -5.45 8.26
C TRP A 179 -0.99 -5.66 7.91
N GLY A 180 -0.10 -5.75 8.89
CA GLY A 180 1.32 -6.00 8.69
C GLY A 180 1.60 -7.38 8.11
N SER A 181 0.94 -8.43 8.60
CA SER A 181 1.09 -9.78 8.03
C SER A 181 0.49 -9.88 6.64
N ALA A 182 -0.65 -9.23 6.41
CA ALA A 182 -1.25 -9.15 5.08
C ALA A 182 -0.32 -8.42 4.09
N ALA A 183 0.27 -7.31 4.50
CA ALA A 183 1.23 -6.55 3.71
C ALA A 183 2.50 -7.37 3.43
N LEU A 184 3.04 -8.07 4.44
CA LEU A 184 4.20 -8.95 4.27
C LEU A 184 3.90 -10.09 3.28
N ALA A 185 2.73 -10.72 3.38
CA ALA A 185 2.29 -11.74 2.44
C ALA A 185 2.15 -11.18 1.02
N TRP A 186 1.66 -9.95 0.89
CA TRP A 186 1.56 -9.24 -0.40
C TRP A 186 2.94 -8.85 -0.97
N LEU A 187 3.92 -8.57 -0.11
CA LEU A 187 5.31 -8.26 -0.48
C LEU A 187 6.09 -9.49 -0.98
N ARG A 188 5.60 -10.73 -0.78
CA ARG A 188 6.31 -11.95 -1.19
C ARG A 188 6.24 -12.22 -2.72
N PRO A 189 7.36 -12.55 -3.40
CA PRO A 189 7.57 -12.63 -4.86
C PRO A 189 6.76 -13.50 -5.78
N SER A 190 5.80 -14.30 -5.35
CA SER A 190 4.77 -14.70 -6.32
C SER A 190 4.09 -13.47 -6.96
N GLY A 191 4.21 -12.30 -6.32
CA GLY A 191 3.85 -10.99 -6.86
C GLY A 191 4.96 -10.12 -7.46
N PHE A 192 6.26 -10.48 -7.45
CA PHE A 192 7.30 -9.64 -8.08
C PHE A 192 7.36 -9.82 -9.61
N ASP A 193 7.10 -11.03 -10.11
CA ASP A 193 6.90 -11.29 -11.55
C ASP A 193 5.47 -10.97 -12.03
N VAL A 194 4.51 -10.87 -11.08
CA VAL A 194 3.08 -10.80 -11.39
C VAL A 194 2.41 -9.48 -10.99
N PHE A 195 3.01 -8.59 -10.19
CA PHE A 195 2.36 -7.35 -9.74
C PHE A 195 3.30 -6.16 -9.53
N GLY A 196 2.85 -5.00 -10.00
CA GLY A 196 3.45 -3.72 -9.72
C GLY A 196 2.82 -3.08 -8.49
N PHE A 197 3.50 -3.10 -7.34
CA PHE A 197 3.20 -2.24 -6.18
C PHE A 197 3.10 -0.75 -6.61
N HIS A 198 2.42 0.20 -5.98
CA HIS A 198 2.73 1.63 -6.31
C HIS A 198 4.07 2.11 -5.76
N LEU A 199 4.61 1.42 -4.74
CA LEU A 199 6.02 1.55 -4.37
C LEU A 199 6.90 0.88 -5.44
N ALA A 200 6.86 -0.45 -5.61
CA ALA A 200 7.69 -1.14 -6.61
C ALA A 200 7.34 -0.91 -8.11
N SER A 201 6.19 -0.35 -8.48
CA SER A 201 5.79 0.00 -9.86
C SER A 201 6.03 1.45 -10.20
N ARG A 202 6.06 2.40 -9.25
CA ARG A 202 6.77 3.67 -9.48
C ARG A 202 8.27 3.44 -9.63
N TRP A 203 8.77 2.38 -9.01
CA TRP A 203 10.15 1.91 -9.08
C TRP A 203 10.47 1.18 -10.39
N ALA A 204 9.51 0.41 -10.93
CA ALA A 204 9.66 -0.25 -12.23
C ALA A 204 9.23 0.62 -13.43
N THR A 205 8.33 1.60 -13.28
CA THR A 205 7.96 2.53 -14.37
C THR A 205 9.00 3.62 -14.65
N PHE A 206 10.06 3.72 -13.84
CA PHE A 206 11.28 4.44 -14.21
C PHE A 206 12.11 3.71 -15.28
N LEU A 207 11.80 2.44 -15.58
CA LEU A 207 12.33 1.78 -16.76
C LEU A 207 11.58 2.25 -18.02
N LEU A 208 11.93 3.45 -18.49
CA LEU A 208 12.04 3.84 -19.91
C LEU A 208 12.40 5.33 -20.03
N ARG A 209 13.57 5.70 -19.51
CA ARG A 209 14.35 6.79 -20.11
C ARG A 209 15.82 6.52 -19.87
N ASN A 210 16.51 6.11 -20.93
CA ASN A 210 17.96 6.17 -20.97
C ASN A 210 18.37 7.63 -20.74
N ASP A 211 18.91 7.93 -19.56
CA ASP A 211 19.72 9.13 -19.33
C ASP A 211 20.80 8.86 -18.28
N PRO A 212 21.94 9.58 -18.33
CA PRO A 212 23.25 9.17 -17.82
C PRO A 212 23.35 9.28 -16.29
N GLY A 213 22.90 8.27 -15.56
CA GLY A 213 22.96 8.17 -14.09
C GLY A 213 23.99 7.17 -13.55
N ASP A 214 25.10 6.95 -14.25
CA ASP A 214 26.03 5.84 -13.97
C ASP A 214 26.72 5.97 -12.59
N GLN A 215 27.08 7.20 -12.19
CA GLN A 215 27.82 7.44 -10.95
C GLN A 215 26.98 7.26 -9.67
N ARG A 216 25.68 7.58 -9.69
CA ARG A 216 24.79 7.36 -8.53
C ARG A 216 24.42 5.88 -8.38
N SER A 217 24.23 5.18 -9.50
CA SER A 217 24.01 3.73 -9.50
C SER A 217 25.21 2.97 -8.96
N VAL A 218 26.42 3.37 -9.35
CA VAL A 218 27.67 2.84 -8.79
C VAL A 218 27.78 3.17 -7.30
N SER A 219 27.47 4.40 -6.89
CA SER A 219 27.48 4.79 -5.47
C SER A 219 26.50 3.98 -4.64
N ALA A 220 25.28 3.76 -5.13
CA ALA A 220 24.25 2.96 -4.44
C ALA A 220 24.70 1.50 -4.24
N ARG A 221 25.26 0.88 -5.30
CA ARG A 221 25.82 -0.48 -5.21
C ARG A 221 26.94 -0.54 -4.19
N LEU A 222 27.89 0.40 -4.25
CA LEU A 222 29.02 0.48 -3.31
C LEU A 222 28.56 0.72 -1.87
N SER A 223 27.51 1.51 -1.65
CA SER A 223 26.92 1.70 -0.32
C SER A 223 26.34 0.38 0.22
N LEU A 224 25.61 -0.38 -0.60
CA LEU A 224 25.11 -1.69 -0.21
C LEU A 224 26.24 -2.70 0.02
N ASP A 225 27.31 -2.62 -0.77
CA ASP A 225 28.49 -3.51 -0.64
C ASP A 225 29.29 -3.26 0.64
N ARG A 226 29.16 -2.08 1.25
CA ARG A 226 29.83 -1.70 2.50
C ARG A 226 29.05 -2.10 3.76
N LEU A 227 27.79 -2.51 3.61
CA LEU A 227 26.96 -2.91 4.75
C LEU A 227 27.50 -4.15 5.43
N ARG A 228 27.48 -4.15 6.76
CA ARG A 228 27.83 -5.27 7.62
C ARG A 228 26.59 -5.76 8.37
N VAL A 229 26.68 -6.93 9.00
CA VAL A 229 25.58 -7.52 9.81
C VAL A 229 25.02 -6.56 10.86
N HIS A 230 25.86 -5.69 11.44
CA HIS A 230 25.42 -4.71 12.45
C HIS A 230 24.69 -3.50 11.86
N ASP A 231 24.74 -3.31 10.54
CA ASP A 231 24.15 -2.18 9.82
C ASP A 231 22.71 -2.47 9.34
N GLU A 232 22.11 -3.62 9.69
CA GLU A 232 20.71 -3.93 9.34
C GLU A 232 19.75 -2.83 9.82
N SER A 233 20.02 -2.24 10.99
CA SER A 233 19.28 -1.09 11.51
C SER A 233 19.47 0.21 10.71
N HIS A 234 20.60 0.38 10.01
CA HIS A 234 20.87 1.52 9.13
C HIS A 234 20.16 1.39 7.77
N LEU A 235 19.86 0.16 7.34
CA LEU A 235 19.12 -0.16 6.12
C LEU A 235 17.68 0.40 6.17
N VAL A 236 17.08 0.35 7.37
CA VAL A 236 15.79 0.95 7.70
C VAL A 236 15.82 2.49 7.61
N ILE A 237 16.95 3.11 7.97
CA ILE A 237 17.14 4.57 7.94
C ILE A 237 17.39 5.07 6.51
N ALA A 238 18.15 4.34 5.69
CA ALA A 238 18.44 4.73 4.30
C ALA A 238 17.18 4.77 3.42
N LEU A 239 16.21 3.88 3.68
CA LEU A 239 14.89 3.90 3.03
C LEU A 239 13.97 5.03 3.55
N SER A 240 14.30 5.60 4.72
CA SER A 240 13.50 6.64 5.41
C SER A 240 14.05 8.06 5.23
N PHE A 241 15.33 8.23 4.88
CA PHE A 241 16.06 9.50 4.91
C PHE A 241 16.99 9.70 3.69
N SER A 242 16.55 9.46 2.46
CA SER A 242 17.27 9.97 1.27
C SER A 242 16.88 11.43 1.00
N GLY A 243 17.16 12.30 1.96
CA GLY A 243 16.80 13.71 1.91
C GLY A 243 17.45 14.53 3.01
N LEU A 244 18.78 14.50 3.09
CA LEU A 244 19.61 15.55 3.71
C LEU A 244 21.07 15.36 3.27
N CYS A 245 21.35 15.81 2.05
CA CYS A 245 22.54 16.52 1.58
C CYS A 245 22.32 16.89 0.11
#